data_AF-A0A0G0PYE6-F1
#
_entry.id   AF-A0A0G0PYE6-F1
#
_cell.length_a   1.000
_cell.length_b   1.000
_cell.length_c   1.000
_cell.angle_alpha   90.00
_cell.angle_beta   90.00
_cell.angle_gamma   90.00
#
_symmetry.space_group_name_H-M   'P 1'
#
loop_
_entity.id
_entity.type
_entity.pdbx_description
1 polymer ?
#
loop_
_entity_poly.entity_id
_entity_poly.type
_entity_poly.pdbx_seq_one_letter_code
_entity_poly.pdbx_strand_id
1 'polypeptide(L)'
;MRRGMNPEMICNEENEVIGISLDADFCSEHEWGIKGIKAALGIPLTCETEDSLGIKARATTVFNEEDFFFEQRDSGICLTFESHRYDKLGWNNRSLWLDDAKDVVAAWDKKSFGVVVSNKYQEFMLALYEAFGNMDVAIWKGSSEAFKSGGLYIFIVSRIPEDIKQQMFDSDLGYFRLKKATEATNIREILKEAGKDFFALRPRWTDGNESKGLEFFLNPKEQDKYNTGWFTLDELLEWAQDRGPVIKQ
;
A
#
# COMPACT_ATOMS: atom_id res chain seq x y z
N MET A 1 -9.30 -5.83 -13.91
CA MET A 1 -8.67 -4.51 -13.67
C MET A 1 -9.68 -3.39 -13.83
N ARG A 2 -9.57 -2.31 -13.06
CA ARG A 2 -10.36 -1.07 -13.19
C ARG A 2 -9.43 0.09 -13.56
N ARG A 3 -9.93 1.07 -14.31
CA ARG A 3 -9.11 2.21 -14.76
C ARG A 3 -8.79 3.13 -13.59
N GLY A 4 -7.55 3.57 -13.51
CA GLY A 4 -7.18 4.71 -12.67
C GLY A 4 -7.83 5.99 -13.18
N MET A 5 -8.23 6.90 -12.29
CA MET A 5 -8.86 8.14 -12.71
C MET A 5 -7.84 9.12 -13.32
N ASN A 6 -6.69 9.28 -12.67
CA ASN A 6 -5.62 10.17 -13.09
C ASN A 6 -4.24 9.51 -12.88
N PRO A 7 -3.89 8.49 -13.67
CA PRO A 7 -2.56 7.94 -13.62
C PRO A 7 -1.52 8.99 -14.04
N GLU A 8 -0.36 9.00 -13.39
CA GLU A 8 0.66 10.02 -13.55
C GLU A 8 2.07 9.43 -13.50
N MET A 9 2.97 10.02 -14.29
CA MET A 9 4.40 9.79 -14.13
C MET A 9 4.91 10.56 -12.93
N ILE A 10 5.74 9.91 -12.12
CA ILE A 10 6.33 10.51 -10.92
C ILE A 10 7.78 10.85 -11.25
N CYS A 11 8.11 12.12 -11.05
CA CYS A 11 9.45 12.64 -11.26
C CYS A 11 10.16 12.93 -9.93
N ASN A 12 11.49 12.85 -9.94
CA ASN A 12 12.33 13.42 -8.88
C ASN A 12 12.46 14.94 -9.04
N GLU A 13 13.23 15.58 -8.15
CA GLU A 13 13.51 17.03 -8.18
C GLU A 13 14.24 17.49 -9.46
N GLU A 14 14.94 16.58 -10.14
CA GLU A 14 15.66 16.82 -11.38
C GLU A 14 14.79 16.64 -12.64
N ASN A 15 13.47 16.43 -12.47
CA ASN A 15 12.49 16.12 -13.51
C ASN A 15 12.71 14.78 -14.23
N GLU A 16 13.50 13.87 -13.68
CA GLU A 16 13.64 12.52 -14.21
C GLU A 16 12.47 11.64 -13.74
N VAL A 17 11.91 10.83 -14.65
CA VAL A 17 10.84 9.90 -14.31
C VAL A 17 11.42 8.71 -13.53
N ILE A 18 10.95 8.55 -12.29
CA ILE A 18 11.42 7.53 -11.34
C ILE A 18 10.36 6.44 -11.10
N GLY A 19 9.10 6.71 -11.44
CA GLY A 19 8.00 5.80 -11.23
C GLY A 19 6.71 6.25 -11.88
N ILE A 20 5.67 5.47 -11.67
CA ILE A 20 4.32 5.73 -12.17
C ILE A 20 3.31 5.42 -11.08
N SER A 21 2.35 6.33 -10.91
CA SER A 21 1.10 6.07 -10.17
C SER A 21 0.04 5.64 -11.16
N LEU A 22 -0.57 4.49 -10.93
CA LEU A 22 -1.73 4.04 -11.70
C LEU A 22 -3.04 4.62 -11.14
N ASP A 23 -2.95 5.41 -10.06
CA ASP A 23 -4.05 6.00 -9.29
C ASP A 23 -5.08 4.95 -8.81
N ALA A 24 -6.15 5.36 -8.15
CA ALA A 24 -7.29 4.48 -7.82
C ALA A 24 -8.59 5.12 -8.31
N ASP A 25 -9.57 4.28 -8.64
CA ASP A 25 -10.98 4.67 -8.58
C ASP A 25 -11.58 4.21 -7.24
N PHE A 26 -12.69 4.82 -6.80
CA PHE A 26 -13.42 4.46 -5.58
C PHE A 26 -14.12 3.08 -5.69
N CYS A 27 -13.63 2.15 -6.52
CA CYS A 27 -14.21 0.82 -6.68
C CYS A 27 -13.67 -0.17 -5.64
N SER A 28 -14.55 -1.08 -5.24
CA SER A 28 -14.25 -2.18 -4.30
C SER A 28 -13.00 -2.97 -4.68
N GLU A 29 -12.69 -3.14 -5.96
CA GLU A 29 -11.53 -3.90 -6.43
C GLU A 29 -10.19 -3.28 -5.99
N HIS A 30 -10.13 -1.95 -5.80
CA HIS A 30 -8.96 -1.26 -5.25
C HIS A 30 -8.92 -1.29 -3.71
N GLU A 31 -10.02 -1.66 -3.06
CA GLU A 31 -10.10 -1.83 -1.60
C GLU A 31 -9.53 -3.18 -1.14
N TRP A 32 -9.51 -4.19 -2.01
CA TRP A 32 -9.07 -5.55 -1.68
C TRP A 32 -7.54 -5.72 -1.73
N GLY A 33 -6.83 -4.64 -2.13
CA GLY A 33 -5.38 -4.52 -2.12
C GLY A 33 -4.67 -5.39 -3.17
N ILE A 34 -3.35 -5.34 -3.15
CA ILE A 34 -2.48 -5.92 -4.18
C ILE A 34 -1.89 -7.29 -3.79
N LYS A 35 -2.61 -8.09 -3.01
CA LYS A 35 -2.09 -9.36 -2.48
C LYS A 35 -1.64 -10.34 -3.57
N GLY A 36 -2.36 -10.40 -4.69
CA GLY A 36 -2.02 -11.29 -5.81
C GLY A 36 -0.76 -10.84 -6.54
N ILE A 37 -0.66 -9.55 -6.84
CA ILE A 37 0.55 -8.93 -7.42
C ILE A 37 1.76 -9.17 -6.51
N LYS A 38 1.63 -8.85 -5.22
CA LYS A 38 2.72 -9.04 -4.25
C LYS A 38 3.20 -10.49 -4.20
N ALA A 39 2.28 -11.45 -4.11
CA ALA A 39 2.63 -12.85 -4.05
C ALA A 39 3.38 -13.34 -5.31
N ALA A 40 2.93 -12.93 -6.51
CA ALA A 40 3.54 -13.36 -7.76
C ALA A 40 4.89 -12.70 -8.05
N LEU A 41 5.10 -11.47 -7.58
CA LEU A 41 6.38 -10.75 -7.73
C LEU A 41 7.33 -10.96 -6.53
N GLY A 42 6.97 -11.84 -5.60
CA GLY A 42 7.80 -12.15 -4.42
C GLY A 42 7.92 -11.01 -3.42
N ILE A 43 6.98 -10.07 -3.40
CA ILE A 43 6.96 -8.96 -2.45
C ILE A 43 6.36 -9.43 -1.12
N PRO A 44 7.04 -9.23 0.04
CA PRO A 44 6.55 -9.67 1.34
C PRO A 44 5.14 -9.16 1.64
N LEU A 45 4.21 -10.04 2.03
CA LEU A 45 2.82 -9.64 2.32
C LEU A 45 2.71 -8.82 3.60
N THR A 46 3.58 -9.10 4.56
CA THR A 46 3.66 -8.50 5.88
C THR A 46 5.10 -8.05 6.14
N CYS A 47 5.25 -6.95 6.89
CA CYS A 47 6.54 -6.54 7.45
C CYS A 47 6.62 -7.15 8.86
N GLU A 48 7.36 -8.24 9.00
CA GLU A 48 7.43 -9.01 10.26
C GLU A 48 8.75 -8.86 10.98
N THR A 49 9.78 -8.39 10.26
CA THR A 49 11.12 -8.18 10.78
C THR A 49 11.63 -6.80 10.37
N GLU A 50 12.59 -6.27 11.13
CA GLU A 50 13.25 -5.00 10.80
C GLU A 50 13.96 -5.05 9.43
N ASP A 51 14.44 -6.22 9.03
CA ASP A 51 15.06 -6.45 7.72
C ASP A 51 14.08 -6.35 6.54
N SER A 52 12.77 -6.40 6.82
CA SER A 52 11.68 -6.35 5.85
C SER A 52 10.98 -4.99 5.77
N LEU A 53 11.61 -3.92 6.28
CA LEU A 53 11.06 -2.56 6.29
C LEU A 53 11.55 -1.71 5.09
N GLY A 54 10.90 -0.56 4.88
CA GLY A 54 11.25 0.42 3.87
C GLY A 54 11.12 -0.11 2.46
N ILE A 55 12.07 0.23 1.59
CA ILE A 55 11.99 -0.17 0.18
C ILE A 55 12.00 -1.69 -0.01
N LYS A 56 12.68 -2.44 0.87
CA LYS A 56 12.76 -3.91 0.82
C LYS A 56 11.39 -4.57 1.00
N ALA A 57 10.50 -3.95 1.78
CA ALA A 57 9.12 -4.41 1.97
C ALA A 57 8.27 -4.37 0.69
N ARG A 58 8.74 -3.64 -0.32
CA ARG A 58 8.02 -3.29 -1.54
C ARG A 58 8.75 -3.77 -2.80
N ALA A 59 10.01 -4.16 -2.67
CA ALA A 59 10.85 -4.61 -3.78
C ALA A 59 10.42 -5.99 -4.30
N THR A 60 10.41 -6.13 -5.63
CA THR A 60 10.21 -7.41 -6.30
C THR A 60 11.39 -8.34 -6.05
N THR A 61 11.14 -9.63 -5.87
CA THR A 61 12.20 -10.66 -5.76
C THR A 61 12.03 -11.80 -6.75
N VAL A 62 10.95 -11.76 -7.53
CA VAL A 62 10.61 -12.74 -8.56
C VAL A 62 10.24 -12.01 -9.83
N PHE A 63 10.78 -12.49 -10.95
CA PHE A 63 10.40 -12.07 -12.29
C PHE A 63 10.20 -13.30 -13.17
N ASN A 64 8.99 -13.43 -13.73
CA ASN A 64 8.68 -14.42 -14.75
C ASN A 64 8.23 -13.66 -16.00
N GLU A 65 9.05 -13.66 -17.05
CA GLU A 65 8.75 -12.95 -18.29
C GLU A 65 7.38 -13.32 -18.87
N GLU A 66 6.95 -14.58 -18.73
CA GLU A 66 5.64 -15.06 -19.21
C GLU A 66 4.42 -14.42 -18.54
N ASP A 67 4.60 -13.80 -17.37
CA ASP A 67 3.54 -13.09 -16.63
C ASP A 67 3.41 -11.62 -17.11
N PHE A 68 4.32 -11.18 -17.98
CA PHE A 68 4.35 -9.83 -18.56
C PHE A 68 4.03 -9.84 -20.05
N PHE A 69 3.51 -8.71 -20.52
CA PHE A 69 3.43 -8.38 -21.93
C PHE A 69 3.93 -6.96 -22.12
N PHE A 70 4.91 -6.80 -23.01
CA PHE A 70 5.53 -5.53 -23.35
C PHE A 70 5.50 -5.37 -24.86
N GLU A 71 4.88 -4.29 -25.35
CA GLU A 71 4.79 -4.01 -26.78
C GLU A 71 4.95 -2.50 -27.04
N GLN A 72 5.78 -2.18 -28.02
CA GLN A 72 5.92 -0.84 -28.56
C GLN A 72 5.16 -0.75 -29.89
N ARG A 73 4.35 0.30 -30.04
CA ARG A 73 3.59 0.63 -31.26
C ARG A 73 3.83 2.09 -31.65
N ASP A 74 3.44 2.45 -32.87
CA ASP A 74 3.54 3.84 -33.34
C ASP A 74 2.77 4.83 -32.46
N SER A 75 1.70 4.38 -31.79
CA SER A 75 0.84 5.21 -30.95
C SER A 75 1.28 5.28 -29.47
N GLY A 76 2.23 4.45 -29.03
CA GLY A 76 2.60 4.36 -27.61
C GLY A 76 3.16 3.00 -27.21
N ILE A 77 3.37 2.82 -25.91
CA ILE A 77 3.95 1.61 -25.33
C ILE A 77 2.99 1.03 -24.30
N CYS A 78 2.83 -0.29 -24.33
CA CYS A 78 1.99 -1.06 -23.44
C CYS A 78 2.86 -1.97 -22.57
N LEU A 79 2.64 -1.94 -21.26
CA LEU A 79 3.18 -2.89 -20.30
C LEU A 79 2.03 -3.43 -19.45
N THR A 80 1.85 -4.75 -19.44
CA THR A 80 0.86 -5.41 -18.57
C THR A 80 1.51 -6.54 -17.79
N PHE A 81 0.94 -6.81 -16.63
CA PHE A 81 1.31 -7.92 -15.74
C PHE A 81 0.05 -8.65 -15.29
N GLU A 82 0.07 -9.98 -15.32
CA GLU A 82 -1.03 -10.82 -14.85
C GLU A 82 -0.51 -12.01 -14.03
N SER A 83 -0.91 -12.09 -12.75
CA SER A 83 -0.49 -13.17 -11.86
C SER A 83 -1.15 -14.54 -12.15
N HIS A 84 -2.03 -14.64 -13.16
CA HIS A 84 -2.73 -15.87 -13.51
C HIS A 84 -2.80 -16.08 -15.02
N ARG A 85 -2.23 -17.20 -15.47
CA ARG A 85 -2.03 -17.57 -16.88
C ARG A 85 -3.29 -17.87 -17.69
N TYR A 86 -4.47 -17.97 -17.07
CA TYR A 86 -5.69 -18.44 -17.74
C TYR A 86 -6.45 -17.34 -18.50
N ASP A 87 -6.14 -16.06 -18.25
CA ASP A 87 -6.86 -14.90 -18.80
C ASP A 87 -5.96 -13.95 -19.62
N LYS A 88 -4.90 -14.44 -20.29
CA LYS A 88 -3.95 -13.67 -21.16
C LYS A 88 -4.61 -12.88 -22.33
N LEU A 89 -5.93 -12.74 -22.32
CA LEU A 89 -6.80 -12.19 -23.35
C LEU A 89 -7.34 -10.78 -22.99
N GLY A 90 -7.08 -10.25 -21.78
CA GLY A 90 -7.69 -9.00 -21.31
C GLY A 90 -7.31 -7.74 -22.12
N TRP A 91 -6.04 -7.59 -22.48
CA TRP A 91 -5.52 -6.41 -23.22
C TRP A 91 -5.30 -6.65 -24.71
N ASN A 92 -5.37 -7.90 -25.18
CA ASN A 92 -5.43 -8.20 -26.61
C ASN A 92 -6.73 -7.72 -27.27
N ASN A 93 -7.73 -7.32 -26.47
CA ASN A 93 -8.95 -6.70 -26.97
C ASN A 93 -8.69 -5.21 -27.24
N ARG A 94 -8.53 -4.92 -28.53
CA ARG A 94 -8.13 -3.67 -29.20
C ARG A 94 -8.96 -2.41 -28.89
N SER A 95 -9.78 -2.38 -27.83
CA SER A 95 -10.76 -1.32 -27.55
C SER A 95 -10.34 -0.30 -26.49
N LEU A 96 -9.20 -0.47 -25.83
CA LEU A 96 -8.54 0.58 -25.05
C LEU A 96 -7.72 1.46 -25.99
N TRP A 97 -8.43 2.14 -26.90
CA TRP A 97 -7.85 2.99 -27.91
C TRP A 97 -7.12 4.18 -27.26
N LEU A 98 -5.85 4.32 -27.65
CA LEU A 98 -5.02 5.50 -27.53
C LEU A 98 -5.62 6.74 -28.24
N ASP A 99 -6.72 6.55 -28.99
CA ASP A 99 -7.28 7.54 -29.89
C ASP A 99 -7.90 8.77 -29.18
N ASP A 100 -8.09 8.71 -27.85
CA ASP A 100 -8.44 9.84 -26.98
C ASP A 100 -7.45 10.01 -25.79
N ALA A 101 -6.29 9.36 -25.83
CA ALA A 101 -5.48 9.15 -24.63
C ALA A 101 -4.77 10.43 -24.14
N LYS A 102 -5.08 10.76 -22.88
CA LYS A 102 -4.14 11.43 -21.98
C LYS A 102 -2.77 10.72 -22.05
N ASP A 103 -1.71 11.46 -21.75
CA ASP A 103 -0.31 10.99 -21.81
C ASP A 103 -0.02 9.63 -21.15
N VAL A 104 -0.82 9.24 -20.17
CA VAL A 104 -0.76 8.00 -19.41
C VAL A 104 -2.19 7.46 -19.23
N VAL A 105 -2.37 6.15 -19.46
CA VAL A 105 -3.60 5.41 -19.17
C VAL A 105 -3.21 4.15 -18.40
N ALA A 106 -3.91 3.86 -17.31
CA ALA A 106 -3.62 2.69 -16.50
C ALA A 106 -4.86 2.03 -15.92
N ALA A 107 -4.74 0.74 -15.62
CA ALA A 107 -5.73 -0.03 -14.92
C ALA A 107 -5.06 -1.09 -14.04
N TRP A 108 -5.66 -1.45 -12.91
CA TRP A 108 -5.15 -2.52 -12.06
C TRP A 108 -6.26 -3.20 -11.26
N ASP A 109 -5.94 -4.33 -10.63
CA ASP A 109 -6.74 -5.00 -9.62
C ASP A 109 -5.83 -5.78 -8.65
N LYS A 110 -6.42 -6.69 -7.88
CA LYS A 110 -5.70 -7.52 -6.91
C LYS A 110 -4.55 -8.35 -7.50
N LYS A 111 -4.61 -8.71 -8.78
CA LYS A 111 -3.78 -9.74 -9.43
C LYS A 111 -3.06 -9.26 -10.69
N SER A 112 -3.44 -8.10 -11.22
CA SER A 112 -2.95 -7.63 -12.50
C SER A 112 -2.88 -6.11 -12.57
N PHE A 113 -2.01 -5.61 -13.45
CA PHE A 113 -1.96 -4.21 -13.83
C PHE A 113 -1.65 -4.06 -15.31
N GLY A 114 -2.03 -2.93 -15.88
CA GLY A 114 -1.73 -2.55 -17.24
C GLY A 114 -1.55 -1.05 -17.33
N VAL A 115 -0.53 -0.64 -18.08
CA VAL A 115 -0.24 0.75 -18.38
C VAL A 115 0.01 0.89 -19.87
N VAL A 116 -0.60 1.92 -20.46
CA VAL A 116 -0.31 2.40 -21.80
C VAL A 116 0.09 3.86 -21.71
N VAL A 117 1.20 4.20 -22.35
CA VAL A 117 1.76 5.56 -22.33
C VAL A 117 2.08 6.02 -23.74
N SER A 118 2.07 7.33 -23.96
CA SER A 118 2.56 7.91 -25.21
C SER A 118 4.07 7.70 -25.38
N ASN A 119 4.55 7.75 -26.62
CA ASN A 119 5.97 7.53 -26.95
C ASN A 119 6.94 8.50 -26.25
N LYS A 120 6.46 9.63 -25.72
CA LYS A 120 7.29 10.56 -24.96
C LYS A 120 7.92 9.93 -23.70
N TYR A 121 7.37 8.82 -23.21
CA TYR A 121 7.88 8.08 -22.05
C TYR A 121 8.57 6.76 -22.43
N GLN A 122 8.95 6.58 -23.70
CA GLN A 122 9.51 5.32 -24.19
C GLN A 122 10.74 4.86 -23.41
N GLU A 123 11.69 5.77 -23.19
CA GLU A 123 12.93 5.45 -22.47
C GLU A 123 12.64 4.96 -21.05
N PHE A 124 11.68 5.58 -20.37
CA PHE A 124 11.25 5.16 -19.04
C PHE A 124 10.58 3.77 -19.08
N MET A 125 9.69 3.51 -20.03
CA MET A 125 9.00 2.21 -20.10
C MET A 125 9.94 1.04 -20.41
N LEU A 126 10.93 1.25 -21.28
CA LEU A 126 11.99 0.28 -21.54
C LEU A 126 12.80 0.01 -20.27
N ALA A 127 13.26 1.08 -19.61
CA ALA A 127 14.01 0.96 -18.36
C ALA A 127 13.19 0.29 -17.24
N LEU A 128 11.88 0.54 -17.18
CA LEU A 128 10.99 -0.09 -16.21
C LEU A 128 10.86 -1.59 -16.46
N TYR A 129 10.68 -2.00 -17.71
CA TYR A 129 10.62 -3.42 -18.07
C TYR A 129 11.94 -4.15 -17.77
N GLU A 130 13.08 -3.53 -18.09
CA GLU A 130 14.40 -4.05 -17.73
C GLU A 130 14.60 -4.12 -16.22
N ALA A 131 14.13 -3.12 -15.47
CA ALA A 131 14.20 -3.08 -14.01
C ALA A 131 13.44 -4.26 -13.38
N PHE A 132 12.30 -4.68 -13.95
CA PHE A 132 11.61 -5.89 -13.49
C PHE A 132 12.52 -7.13 -13.63
N GLY A 133 13.19 -7.29 -14.77
CA GLY A 133 14.15 -8.39 -15.00
C GLY A 133 15.33 -8.37 -14.03
N ASN A 134 15.75 -7.18 -13.60
CA ASN A 134 16.83 -6.97 -12.65
C ASN A 134 16.38 -6.97 -11.17
N MET A 135 15.08 -7.19 -10.90
CA MET A 135 14.48 -7.08 -9.56
C MET A 135 14.70 -5.70 -8.91
N ASP A 136 14.85 -4.65 -9.73
CA ASP A 136 15.08 -3.26 -9.34
C ASP A 136 13.76 -2.47 -9.36
N VAL A 137 12.65 -3.11 -9.01
CA VAL A 137 11.31 -2.50 -8.98
C VAL A 137 10.71 -2.59 -7.59
N ALA A 138 10.08 -1.50 -7.14
CA ALA A 138 9.24 -1.49 -5.96
C ALA A 138 7.78 -1.23 -6.33
N ILE A 139 6.88 -2.01 -5.72
CA ILE A 139 5.44 -1.88 -5.90
C ILE A 139 4.75 -1.77 -4.54
N TRP A 140 3.89 -0.77 -4.40
CA TRP A 140 3.02 -0.65 -3.24
C TRP A 140 1.71 0.03 -3.57
N LYS A 141 0.74 -0.13 -2.68
CA LYS A 141 -0.48 0.66 -2.68
C LYS A 141 -0.26 1.87 -1.78
N GLY A 142 -0.52 3.07 -2.29
CA GLY A 142 -0.42 4.28 -1.49
C GLY A 142 -1.41 4.28 -0.32
N SER A 143 -1.00 4.92 0.77
CA SER A 143 -1.88 5.41 1.82
C SER A 143 -1.90 6.95 1.74
N SER A 144 -2.95 7.57 2.27
CA SER A 144 -3.20 9.01 2.18
C SER A 144 -2.14 9.94 2.78
N GLU A 145 -1.06 9.41 3.38
CA GLU A 145 -0.11 10.18 4.18
C GLU A 145 1.23 10.48 3.48
N ALA A 146 1.76 9.59 2.64
CA ALA A 146 3.02 9.81 1.91
C ALA A 146 2.83 10.13 0.42
N PHE A 147 1.74 9.65 -0.18
CA PHE A 147 1.40 9.90 -1.58
C PHE A 147 -0.09 10.23 -1.69
N LYS A 148 -0.43 11.20 -2.55
CA LYS A 148 -1.75 11.89 -2.56
C LYS A 148 -2.95 10.99 -2.90
N SER A 149 -2.75 9.72 -3.30
CA SER A 149 -3.84 8.80 -3.61
C SER A 149 -3.58 7.36 -3.19
N GLY A 150 -4.67 6.61 -2.95
CA GLY A 150 -4.67 5.18 -2.65
C GLY A 150 -4.36 4.26 -3.84
N GLY A 151 -3.72 4.80 -4.88
CA GLY A 151 -3.38 4.09 -6.11
C GLY A 151 -2.28 3.05 -5.97
N LEU A 152 -2.03 2.34 -7.09
CA LEU A 152 -0.87 1.45 -7.23
C LEU A 152 0.32 2.24 -7.74
N TYR A 153 1.45 2.13 -7.05
CA TYR A 153 2.70 2.79 -7.39
C TYR A 153 3.71 1.75 -7.84
N ILE A 154 4.42 2.05 -8.93
CA ILE A 154 5.48 1.21 -9.50
C ILE A 154 6.69 2.10 -9.76
N PHE A 155 7.82 1.81 -9.11
CA PHE A 155 9.04 2.63 -9.18
C PHE A 155 10.26 1.78 -9.51
N ILE A 156 11.25 2.39 -10.17
CA ILE A 156 12.59 1.81 -10.32
C ILE A 156 13.40 2.14 -9.06
N VAL A 157 13.77 1.12 -8.28
CA VAL A 157 14.37 1.27 -6.94
C VAL A 157 15.68 2.06 -6.99
N SER A 158 16.53 1.80 -7.98
CA SER A 158 17.78 2.54 -8.19
C SER A 158 17.60 4.03 -8.45
N ARG A 159 16.41 4.47 -8.92
CA ARG A 159 16.10 5.88 -9.19
C ARG A 159 15.40 6.60 -8.04
N ILE A 160 14.98 5.88 -6.99
CA ILE A 160 14.34 6.51 -5.83
C ILE A 160 15.42 7.22 -5.00
N PRO A 161 15.25 8.52 -4.69
CA PRO A 161 16.15 9.26 -3.80
C PRO A 161 16.32 8.60 -2.43
N GLU A 162 17.53 8.67 -1.86
CA GLU A 162 17.87 7.97 -0.62
C GLU A 162 17.11 8.53 0.60
N ASP A 163 16.84 9.84 0.62
CA ASP A 163 16.03 10.48 1.64
C ASP A 163 14.58 9.95 1.63
N ILE A 164 14.01 9.70 0.46
CA ILE A 164 12.68 9.07 0.33
C ILE A 164 12.73 7.62 0.83
N LYS A 165 13.78 6.84 0.49
CA LYS A 165 13.95 5.48 1.03
C LYS A 165 14.06 5.48 2.55
N GLN A 166 14.78 6.44 3.12
CA GLN A 166 14.93 6.60 4.56
C GLN A 166 13.61 6.98 5.22
N GLN A 167 12.84 7.92 4.66
CA GLN A 167 11.50 8.28 5.17
C GLN A 167 10.56 7.06 5.18
N MET A 168 10.60 6.24 4.14
CA MET A 168 9.82 5.00 4.07
C MET A 168 10.25 4.02 5.16
N PHE A 169 11.56 3.85 5.37
CA PHE A 169 12.10 2.99 6.41
C PHE A 169 11.70 3.46 7.82
N ASP A 170 11.86 4.75 8.12
CA ASP A 170 11.54 5.33 9.42
C ASP A 170 10.04 5.22 9.74
N SER A 171 9.18 5.42 8.73
CA SER A 171 7.73 5.24 8.86
C SER A 171 7.38 3.78 9.19
N ASP A 172 7.92 2.83 8.43
CA ASP A 172 7.69 1.40 8.66
C ASP A 172 8.25 0.95 10.02
N LEU A 173 9.42 1.47 10.43
CA LEU A 173 10.04 1.19 11.73
C LEU A 173 9.19 1.72 12.89
N GLY A 174 8.69 2.95 12.79
CA GLY A 174 7.79 3.54 13.77
C GLY A 174 6.52 2.71 13.94
N TYR A 175 5.90 2.28 12.83
CA TYR A 175 4.74 1.38 12.86
C TYR A 175 5.07 0.01 13.45
N PHE A 176 6.21 -0.57 13.07
CA PHE A 176 6.68 -1.85 13.59
C PHE A 176 6.85 -1.82 15.12
N ARG A 177 7.51 -0.78 15.65
CA ARG A 177 7.67 -0.57 17.10
C ARG A 177 6.34 -0.41 17.82
N LEU A 178 5.43 0.41 17.27
CA LEU A 178 4.10 0.62 17.82
C LEU A 178 3.32 -0.70 17.91
N LYS A 179 3.37 -1.50 16.83
CA LYS A 179 2.75 -2.83 16.79
C LYS A 179 3.33 -3.73 17.87
N LYS A 180 4.66 -3.83 17.99
CA LYS A 180 5.33 -4.68 19.00
C LYS A 180 5.00 -4.25 20.43
N ALA A 181 5.04 -2.95 20.72
CA ALA A 181 4.67 -2.44 22.03
C ALA A 181 3.20 -2.73 22.35
N THR A 182 2.30 -2.57 21.37
CA THR A 182 0.89 -2.90 21.53
C THR A 182 0.67 -4.39 21.80
N GLU A 183 1.32 -5.27 21.04
CA GLU A 183 1.26 -6.73 21.23
C GLU A 183 1.71 -7.12 22.65
N ALA A 184 2.77 -6.48 23.16
CA ALA A 184 3.28 -6.75 24.50
C ALA A 184 2.29 -6.44 25.63
N THR A 185 1.28 -5.60 25.39
CA THR A 185 0.25 -5.27 26.39
C THR A 185 -0.80 -6.37 26.58
N ASN A 186 -0.98 -7.27 25.59
CA ASN A 186 -2.09 -8.24 25.54
C ASN A 186 -3.50 -7.62 25.73
N ILE A 187 -3.66 -6.32 25.47
CA ILE A 187 -4.89 -5.60 25.82
C ILE A 187 -6.13 -6.13 25.09
N ARG A 188 -5.96 -6.65 23.87
CA ARG A 188 -7.06 -7.22 23.08
C ARG A 188 -7.59 -8.50 23.72
N GLU A 189 -6.69 -9.36 24.18
CA GLU A 189 -6.99 -10.61 24.87
C GLU A 189 -7.68 -10.32 26.20
N ILE A 190 -7.13 -9.39 26.98
CA ILE A 190 -7.69 -8.97 28.28
C ILE A 190 -9.13 -8.46 28.11
N LEU A 191 -9.36 -7.55 27.16
CA LEU A 191 -10.71 -7.01 26.91
C LEU A 191 -11.68 -8.10 26.44
N LYS A 192 -11.22 -9.01 25.59
CA LYS A 192 -12.03 -10.14 25.13
C LYS A 192 -12.44 -11.06 26.28
N GLU A 193 -11.52 -11.40 27.18
CA GLU A 193 -11.79 -12.21 28.37
C GLU A 193 -12.76 -11.53 29.34
N ALA A 194 -12.68 -10.20 29.44
CA ALA A 194 -13.63 -9.37 30.18
C ALA A 194 -14.98 -9.15 29.46
N GLY A 195 -15.21 -9.83 28.32
CA GLY A 195 -16.45 -9.70 27.55
C GLY A 195 -16.64 -8.33 26.90
N LYS A 196 -15.57 -7.56 26.69
CA LYS A 196 -15.60 -6.23 26.08
C LYS A 196 -15.42 -6.31 24.57
N ASP A 197 -16.39 -5.78 23.86
CA ASP A 197 -16.44 -5.79 22.41
C ASP A 197 -16.36 -4.37 21.82
N PHE A 198 -15.64 -4.23 20.70
CA PHE A 198 -15.44 -2.96 20.02
C PHE A 198 -15.44 -3.10 18.50
N PHE A 199 -15.85 -2.02 17.82
CA PHE A 199 -15.69 -1.85 16.37
C PHE A 199 -14.25 -1.45 16.00
N ALA A 200 -13.56 -0.72 16.88
CA ALA A 200 -12.18 -0.33 16.67
C ALA A 200 -11.39 -0.23 17.99
N LEU A 201 -10.14 -0.69 17.94
CA LEU A 201 -9.12 -0.46 18.97
C LEU A 201 -7.80 -0.19 18.25
N ARG A 202 -7.45 1.10 18.10
CA ARG A 202 -6.29 1.56 17.33
C ARG A 202 -5.25 2.19 18.26
N PRO A 203 -4.03 1.65 18.35
CA PRO A 203 -2.98 2.21 19.17
C PRO A 203 -2.34 3.44 18.51
N ARG A 204 -1.74 4.29 19.34
CA ARG A 204 -0.74 5.30 18.96
C ARG A 204 0.22 5.52 20.11
N TRP A 205 1.36 6.15 19.82
CA TRP A 205 2.20 6.74 20.85
C TRP A 205 1.55 7.98 21.44
N THR A 206 1.58 8.13 22.76
CA THR A 206 1.08 9.31 23.47
C THR A 206 1.81 10.56 22.97
N ASP A 207 1.08 11.57 22.51
CA ASP A 207 1.62 12.77 21.85
C ASP A 207 2.59 12.47 20.68
N GLY A 208 2.48 11.30 20.05
CA GLY A 208 3.43 10.87 19.02
C GLY A 208 4.83 10.50 19.54
N ASN A 209 5.00 10.34 20.85
CA ASN A 209 6.29 10.03 21.46
C ASN A 209 6.27 8.66 22.15
N GLU A 210 7.10 7.74 21.63
CA GLU A 210 7.28 6.39 22.15
C GLU A 210 7.61 6.36 23.66
N SER A 211 8.38 7.31 24.16
CA SER A 211 8.76 7.35 25.58
C SER A 211 7.62 7.74 26.53
N LYS A 212 6.52 8.28 26.01
CA LYS A 212 5.34 8.70 26.80
C LYS A 212 4.28 7.61 26.96
N GLY A 213 4.48 6.45 26.32
CA GLY A 213 3.59 5.31 26.41
C GLY A 213 2.55 5.22 25.28
N LEU A 214 1.52 4.41 25.51
CA LEU A 214 0.50 4.07 24.51
C LEU A 214 -0.86 4.66 24.88
N GLU A 215 -1.54 5.14 23.84
CA GLU A 215 -2.96 5.47 23.87
C GLU A 215 -3.69 4.67 22.81
N PHE A 216 -4.97 4.43 23.06
CA PHE A 216 -5.83 3.60 22.23
C PHE A 216 -7.10 4.36 21.91
N PHE A 217 -7.36 4.55 20.62
CA PHE A 217 -8.67 4.96 20.18
C PHE A 217 -9.61 3.77 20.27
N LEU A 218 -10.57 3.86 21.18
CA LEU A 218 -11.61 2.87 21.40
C LEU A 218 -12.92 3.34 20.77
N ASN A 219 -13.50 2.47 19.94
CA ASN A 219 -14.87 2.57 19.49
C ASN A 219 -15.64 1.32 19.95
N PRO A 220 -16.31 1.35 21.12
CA PRO A 220 -16.99 0.19 21.69
C PRO A 220 -18.25 -0.19 20.89
N LYS A 221 -18.74 -1.44 21.00
CA LYS A 221 -20.00 -1.83 20.36
C LYS A 221 -21.23 -1.27 21.09
N GLU A 222 -21.22 -1.31 22.41
CA GLU A 222 -22.30 -0.80 23.27
C GLU A 222 -22.12 0.72 23.52
N GLN A 223 -22.19 1.50 22.44
CA GLN A 223 -21.95 2.96 22.48
C GLN A 223 -22.99 3.72 23.31
N ASP A 224 -24.12 3.11 23.64
CA ASP A 224 -25.10 3.64 24.60
C ASP A 224 -24.55 3.62 26.05
N LYS A 225 -23.68 2.65 26.36
CA LYS A 225 -23.10 2.45 27.71
C LYS A 225 -21.68 3.01 27.85
N TYR A 226 -20.95 3.09 26.74
CA TYR A 226 -19.52 3.38 26.77
C TYR A 226 -19.15 4.60 25.91
N ASN A 227 -18.13 5.34 26.36
CA ASN A 227 -17.55 6.48 25.68
C ASN A 227 -16.64 6.03 24.53
N THR A 228 -16.68 6.77 23.42
CA THR A 228 -15.73 6.66 22.30
C THR A 228 -14.65 7.72 22.47
N GLY A 229 -13.38 7.34 22.31
CA GLY A 229 -12.29 8.29 22.51
C GLY A 229 -10.92 7.65 22.59
N TRP A 230 -9.94 8.48 22.94
CA TRP A 230 -8.59 8.04 23.27
C TRP A 230 -8.52 7.71 24.75
N PHE A 231 -8.01 6.53 25.07
CA PHE A 231 -7.80 6.06 26.43
C PHE A 231 -6.38 5.51 26.58
N THR A 232 -5.80 5.68 27.75
CA THR A 232 -4.54 5.04 28.14
C THR A 232 -4.72 3.54 28.33
N LEU A 233 -3.62 2.80 28.39
CA LEU A 233 -3.66 1.37 28.71
C LEU A 233 -4.36 1.11 30.05
N ASP A 234 -4.05 1.89 31.08
CA ASP A 234 -4.60 1.73 32.43
C ASP A 234 -6.12 1.93 32.44
N GLU A 235 -6.64 2.93 31.73
CA GLU A 235 -8.08 3.17 31.61
C GLU A 235 -8.82 2.03 30.89
N LEU A 236 -8.18 1.38 29.92
CA LEU A 236 -8.75 0.18 29.28
C LEU A 236 -8.73 -1.04 30.22
N LEU A 237 -7.69 -1.18 31.04
CA LEU A 237 -7.62 -2.22 32.07
C LEU A 237 -8.68 -1.99 33.17
N GLU A 238 -8.97 -0.73 33.50
CA GLU A 238 -10.10 -0.37 34.36
C GLU A 238 -11.44 -0.72 33.73
N TRP A 239 -11.60 -0.47 32.42
CA TRP A 239 -12.83 -0.85 31.71
C TRP A 239 -13.05 -2.36 31.71
N ALA A 240 -11.99 -3.16 31.58
CA ALA A 240 -12.05 -4.62 31.73
C ALA A 240 -12.57 -5.07 33.12
N GLN A 241 -12.54 -4.18 34.11
CA GLN A 241 -13.02 -4.40 35.47
C GLN A 241 -14.33 -3.63 35.77
N ASP A 242 -15.07 -3.23 34.73
CA ASP A 242 -16.33 -2.48 34.84
C ASP A 242 -16.20 -1.15 35.61
N ARG A 243 -15.07 -0.46 35.45
CA ARG A 243 -14.83 0.88 36.02
C ARG A 243 -14.10 1.80 35.05
N GLY A 244 -13.87 3.04 35.48
CA GLY A 244 -13.05 4.00 34.75
C GLY A 244 -13.81 4.84 33.72
N PRO A 245 -13.10 5.71 32.99
CA PRO A 245 -13.68 6.78 32.18
C PRO A 245 -14.33 6.29 30.87
N VAL A 246 -14.14 5.02 30.51
CA VAL A 246 -14.83 4.41 29.37
C VAL A 246 -16.33 4.27 29.64
N ILE A 247 -16.78 4.18 30.88
CA ILE A 247 -18.20 4.04 31.23
C ILE A 247 -18.87 5.42 31.20
N LYS A 248 -20.02 5.51 30.52
CA LYS A 248 -20.85 6.73 30.54
C LYS A 248 -21.44 6.95 31.93
N GLN A 249 -21.40 8.20 32.37
CA GLN A 249 -22.08 8.65 33.59
C GLN A 249 -23.56 8.90 33.34
#